data_AF-A0A9Q3P6Y3-F1
#
_entry.id   AF-A0A9Q3P6Y3-F1
#
_cell.length_a   1.000
_cell.length_b   1.000
_cell.length_c   1.000
_cell.angle_alpha   90.00
_cell.angle_beta   90.00
_cell.angle_gamma   90.00
#
_symmetry.space_group_name_H-M   'P 1'
#
loop_
_entity.id
_entity.type
_entity.pdbx_description
1 polymer ?
#
loop_
_entity_poly.entity_id
_entity_poly.type
_entity_poly.pdbx_seq_one_letter_code
_entity_poly.pdbx_strand_id
1 'polypeptide(L)'
;MRENKRQKLAFSNVLKQRSILSSNKDTHKAEFVNNQLIEAQINRSLSPKMRHELVDVLYTYKTAFTSYNGPLGAIKGHEVDITLNVERPYPPVLRRPAYPASPRAREALEKHIQELIQLGLLRKVGHNEEVELKPPVIIS
;
A
#
# COMPACT_ATOMS: atom_id res chain seq x y z
N MET A 1 -9.05 13.38 47.97
CA MET A 1 -9.38 11.99 47.57
C MET A 1 -10.27 12.02 46.34
N ARG A 2 -9.79 11.51 45.20
CA ARG A 2 -10.59 11.24 44.00
C ARG A 2 -10.16 9.87 43.47
N GLU A 3 -10.98 8.86 43.72
CA GLU A 3 -10.79 7.49 43.22
C GLU A 3 -11.03 7.46 41.71
N ASN A 4 -10.03 6.98 40.96
CA ASN A 4 -10.16 6.73 39.53
C ASN A 4 -10.30 5.21 39.33
N LYS A 5 -11.56 4.74 39.24
CA LYS A 5 -11.89 3.34 38.96
C LYS A 5 -11.52 3.01 37.51
N ARG A 6 -10.32 2.45 37.30
CA ARG A 6 -9.91 1.89 36.00
C ARG A 6 -10.78 0.67 35.68
N GLN A 7 -11.71 0.83 34.73
CA GLN A 7 -12.48 -0.27 34.17
C GLN A 7 -11.53 -1.24 33.45
N LYS A 8 -11.43 -2.46 33.96
CA LYS A 8 -10.74 -3.56 33.27
C LYS A 8 -11.60 -3.98 32.08
N LEU A 9 -11.21 -3.60 30.88
CA LEU A 9 -11.82 -4.10 29.64
C LEU A 9 -11.47 -5.58 29.50
N ALA A 10 -12.44 -6.45 29.76
CA ALA A 10 -12.34 -7.89 29.56
C ALA A 10 -12.49 -8.20 28.05
N PHE A 11 -11.39 -8.58 27.40
CA PHE A 11 -11.41 -9.10 26.03
C PHE A 11 -11.75 -10.59 26.03
N SER A 12 -13.01 -10.96 26.28
CA SER A 12 -13.42 -12.38 26.27
C SER A 12 -14.48 -12.76 25.23
N ASN A 13 -14.92 -11.87 24.34
CA ASN A 13 -16.03 -12.17 23.42
C ASN A 13 -15.73 -12.13 21.92
N VAL A 14 -14.47 -11.95 21.48
CA VAL A 14 -14.13 -11.90 20.04
C VAL A 14 -14.20 -13.29 19.36
N LEU A 15 -14.26 -14.39 20.12
CA LEU A 15 -14.24 -15.74 19.55
C LEU A 15 -15.62 -16.31 19.17
N LYS A 16 -16.74 -15.70 19.58
CA LYS A 16 -18.09 -16.29 19.40
C LYS A 16 -18.81 -15.96 18.09
N GLN A 17 -18.24 -15.13 17.21
CA GLN A 17 -18.84 -14.82 15.90
C GLN A 17 -18.37 -15.72 14.74
N ARG A 18 -17.64 -16.81 14.99
CA ARG A 18 -16.97 -17.59 13.94
C ARG A 18 -17.82 -18.61 13.17
N SER A 19 -19.08 -18.87 13.51
CA SER A 19 -19.75 -20.11 13.04
C SER A 19 -20.75 -19.99 11.87
N ILE A 20 -20.87 -18.87 11.13
CA ILE A 20 -21.89 -18.76 10.05
C ILE A 20 -21.33 -18.38 8.66
N LEU A 21 -20.02 -18.26 8.45
CA LEU A 21 -19.43 -17.82 7.15
C LEU A 21 -18.55 -18.86 6.44
N SER A 22 -18.73 -20.16 6.70
CA SER A 22 -17.76 -21.19 6.34
C SER A 22 -17.71 -21.58 4.85
N SER A 23 -18.71 -21.27 4.02
CA SER A 23 -18.75 -21.79 2.65
C SER A 23 -18.03 -20.93 1.60
N ASN A 24 -17.75 -19.65 1.87
CA ASN A 24 -17.11 -18.73 0.91
C ASN A 24 -15.62 -18.44 1.18
N LYS A 25 -15.11 -18.82 2.36
CA LYS A 25 -13.72 -18.52 2.75
C LYS A 25 -12.71 -19.37 2.00
N ASP A 26 -13.07 -20.62 1.69
CA ASP A 26 -12.16 -21.57 1.06
C ASP A 26 -11.85 -21.18 -0.40
N THR A 27 -12.84 -20.66 -1.13
CA THR A 27 -12.68 -20.20 -2.51
C THR A 27 -11.67 -19.07 -2.62
N HIS A 28 -11.79 -18.02 -1.80
CA HIS A 28 -10.86 -16.89 -1.81
C HIS A 28 -9.46 -17.24 -1.28
N LYS A 29 -9.36 -18.22 -0.39
CA LYS A 29 -8.07 -18.73 0.07
C LYS A 29 -7.36 -19.53 -1.03
N ALA A 30 -8.11 -20.34 -1.77
CA ALA A 30 -7.59 -21.06 -2.94
C ALA A 30 -7.11 -20.10 -4.04
N GLU A 31 -7.89 -19.05 -4.33
CA GLU A 31 -7.48 -17.97 -5.25
C GLU A 31 -6.19 -17.27 -4.79
N PHE A 32 -6.06 -16.97 -3.50
CA PHE A 32 -4.84 -16.39 -2.94
C PHE A 32 -3.62 -17.30 -3.14
N VAL A 33 -3.77 -18.60 -2.88
CA VAL A 33 -2.70 -19.58 -3.10
C VAL A 33 -2.32 -19.64 -4.58
N ASN A 34 -3.32 -19.69 -5.47
CA ASN A 34 -3.13 -19.84 -6.91
C ASN A 34 -2.70 -18.55 -7.62
N ASN A 35 -2.93 -17.37 -7.06
CA ASN A 35 -2.58 -16.13 -7.75
C ASN A 35 -1.39 -15.42 -7.11
N GLN A 36 -1.24 -15.51 -5.78
CA GLN A 36 -0.21 -14.77 -5.04
C GLN A 36 0.91 -15.65 -4.50
N LEU A 37 0.65 -16.94 -4.24
CA LEU A 37 1.67 -17.87 -3.71
C LEU A 37 2.23 -18.84 -4.75
N ILE A 38 1.87 -18.75 -6.03
CA ILE A 38 2.45 -19.61 -7.08
C ILE A 38 3.96 -19.42 -7.19
N GLU A 39 4.42 -18.18 -7.16
CA GLU A 39 5.84 -17.85 -7.25
C GLU A 39 6.56 -17.95 -5.90
N ALA A 40 5.82 -18.17 -4.81
CA ALA A 40 6.38 -18.20 -3.47
C ALA A 40 7.21 -19.49 -3.26
N GLN A 41 8.48 -19.32 -2.93
CA GLN A 41 9.36 -20.42 -2.58
C GLN A 41 9.17 -20.83 -1.11
N ILE A 42 8.17 -21.67 -0.86
CA ILE A 42 7.96 -22.28 0.46
C ILE A 42 8.84 -23.53 0.57
N ASN A 43 9.56 -23.65 1.70
CA ASN A 43 10.44 -24.78 1.96
C ASN A 43 9.72 -26.13 1.77
N ARG A 44 10.35 -27.04 1.02
CA ARG A 44 9.81 -28.38 0.69
C ARG A 44 9.88 -29.37 1.86
N SER A 45 10.72 -29.12 2.85
CA SER A 45 10.83 -29.98 4.05
C SER A 45 9.73 -29.73 5.08
N LEU A 46 8.84 -28.75 4.85
CA LEU A 46 7.74 -28.45 5.76
C LEU A 46 6.69 -29.57 5.74
N SER A 47 6.21 -29.95 6.92
CA SER A 47 5.09 -30.91 7.00
C SER A 47 3.82 -30.32 6.36
N PRO A 48 2.90 -31.16 5.84
CA PRO A 48 1.65 -30.69 5.22
C PRO A 48 0.79 -29.85 6.17
N LYS A 49 0.84 -30.17 7.48
CA LYS A 49 0.13 -29.45 8.54
C LYS A 49 0.71 -28.05 8.74
N MET A 50 2.04 -27.96 8.90
CA MET A 50 2.71 -26.66 9.04
C MET A 50 2.52 -25.78 7.81
N ARG A 51 2.46 -26.39 6.62
CA ARG A 51 2.24 -25.64 5.37
C ARG A 51 0.85 -25.04 5.33
N HIS A 52 -0.16 -25.77 5.81
CA HIS A 52 -1.51 -25.23 5.96
C HIS A 52 -1.56 -24.07 6.95
N GLU A 53 -0.96 -24.25 8.13
CA GLU A 53 -0.89 -23.20 9.16
C GLU A 53 -0.17 -21.93 8.64
N LEU A 54 0.90 -22.09 7.88
CA LEU A 54 1.60 -20.98 7.24
C LEU A 54 0.70 -20.23 6.24
N VAL A 55 0.00 -20.95 5.36
CA VAL A 55 -0.92 -20.34 4.39
C VAL A 55 -2.07 -19.64 5.12
N ASP A 56 -2.57 -20.18 6.23
CA ASP A 56 -3.57 -19.53 7.08
C ASP A 56 -3.09 -18.18 7.63
N VAL A 57 -1.86 -18.14 8.15
CA VAL A 57 -1.26 -16.90 8.64
C VAL A 57 -1.08 -15.89 7.51
N LEU A 58 -0.51 -16.31 6.38
CA LEU A 58 -0.28 -15.44 5.22
C LEU A 58 -1.59 -14.88 4.67
N TYR A 59 -2.64 -15.71 4.58
CA TYR A 59 -3.96 -15.26 4.15
C TYR A 59 -4.59 -14.29 5.15
N THR A 60 -4.43 -14.54 6.45
CA THR A 60 -4.96 -13.67 7.52
C THR A 60 -4.35 -12.27 7.45
N TYR A 61 -3.04 -12.18 7.18
CA TYR A 61 -2.31 -10.91 7.11
C TYR A 61 -2.02 -10.44 5.67
N LYS A 62 -2.77 -10.95 4.67
CA LYS A 62 -2.51 -10.65 3.25
C LYS A 62 -2.47 -9.16 2.90
N THR A 63 -3.18 -8.32 3.66
CA THR A 63 -3.22 -6.86 3.46
C THR A 63 -2.01 -6.13 4.03
N ALA A 64 -1.20 -6.79 4.86
CA ALA A 64 0.04 -6.23 5.38
C ALA A 64 1.21 -6.35 4.38
N PHE A 65 1.06 -7.18 3.35
CA PHE A 65 2.05 -7.35 2.30
C PHE A 65 1.71 -6.47 1.10
N THR A 66 2.74 -6.01 0.39
CA THR A 66 2.55 -5.25 -0.86
C THR A 66 2.06 -6.19 -1.95
N SER A 67 0.97 -5.82 -2.62
CA SER A 67 0.43 -6.54 -3.77
C SER A 67 0.45 -5.62 -4.99
N TYR A 68 0.64 -6.19 -6.18
CA TYR A 68 0.64 -5.44 -7.45
C TYR A 68 -0.61 -4.60 -7.67
N ASN A 69 -1.76 -5.02 -7.12
CA ASN A 69 -3.05 -4.36 -7.30
C ASN A 69 -3.50 -3.55 -6.07
N GLY A 70 -2.68 -3.46 -5.03
CA GLY A 70 -3.01 -2.71 -3.82
C GLY A 70 -2.71 -1.21 -4.01
N PRO A 71 -3.56 -0.29 -3.50
CA PRO A 71 -3.24 1.14 -3.54
C PRO A 71 -1.98 1.39 -2.71
N LEU A 72 -0.89 1.79 -3.38
CA LEU A 72 0.35 2.16 -2.71
C LEU A 72 0.20 3.58 -2.15
N GLY A 73 0.53 3.79 -0.88
CA GLY A 73 0.73 5.15 -0.33
C GLY A 73 -0.53 5.99 -0.05
N ALA A 74 -1.75 5.46 -0.21
CA ALA A 74 -2.99 6.18 0.12
C ALA A 74 -3.31 6.15 1.64
N ILE A 75 -2.32 6.45 2.49
CA ILE A 75 -2.53 6.54 3.94
C ILE A 75 -3.26 7.85 4.24
N LYS A 76 -4.55 7.75 4.57
CA LYS A 76 -5.36 8.90 4.95
C LYS A 76 -4.83 9.53 6.23
N GLY A 77 -4.68 10.86 6.24
CA GLY A 77 -4.27 11.62 7.42
C GLY A 77 -2.76 11.85 7.57
N HIS A 78 -1.96 11.50 6.56
CA HIS A 78 -0.52 11.78 6.51
C HIS A 78 -0.17 12.67 5.30
N GLU A 79 -1.03 13.65 5.05
CA GLU A 79 -0.83 14.63 3.98
C GLU A 79 0.25 15.62 4.43
N VAL A 80 1.14 16.00 3.52
CA VAL A 80 2.26 16.89 3.81
C VAL A 80 2.03 18.23 3.14
N ASP A 81 1.82 19.26 3.94
CA ASP A 81 1.72 20.64 3.45
C ASP A 81 3.12 21.24 3.32
N ILE A 82 3.60 21.36 2.08
CA ILE A 82 4.89 21.98 1.78
C ILE A 82 4.65 23.47 1.51
N THR A 83 4.93 24.31 2.50
CA THR A 83 4.89 25.77 2.32
C THR A 83 6.20 26.25 1.70
N LEU A 84 6.13 26.88 0.53
CA LEU A 84 7.29 27.44 -0.17
C LEU A 84 7.48 28.92 0.20
N ASN A 85 8.69 29.31 0.58
CA ASN A 85 9.07 30.71 0.67
C ASN A 85 9.30 31.25 -0.74
N VAL A 86 8.27 31.88 -1.31
CA VAL A 86 8.29 32.52 -2.63
C VAL A 86 8.64 34.01 -2.58
N GLU A 87 8.90 34.52 -1.38
CA GLU A 87 9.36 35.90 -1.17
C GLU A 87 10.79 36.09 -1.66
N ARG A 88 11.15 37.33 -2.01
CA ARG A 88 12.54 37.67 -2.37
C ARG A 88 13.47 37.25 -1.21
N PRO A 89 14.61 36.58 -1.47
CA PRO A 89 15.29 36.40 -2.76
C PRO A 89 14.99 35.07 -3.49
N TYR A 90 13.94 34.33 -3.12
CA TYR A 90 13.68 32.96 -3.60
C TYR A 90 12.40 32.85 -4.45
N PRO A 91 12.33 33.49 -5.64
CA PRO A 91 11.16 33.37 -6.49
C PRO A 91 11.01 31.93 -7.02
N PRO A 92 9.79 31.49 -7.35
CA PRO A 92 9.57 30.21 -8.02
C PRO A 92 10.44 30.08 -9.27
N VAL A 93 11.19 28.98 -9.38
CA VAL A 93 12.10 28.76 -10.49
C VAL A 93 11.30 28.50 -11.77
N LEU A 94 11.61 29.24 -12.83
CA LEU A 94 11.06 29.01 -14.15
C LEU A 94 11.37 27.57 -14.61
N ARG A 95 10.37 26.91 -15.20
CA ARG A 95 10.54 25.55 -15.74
C ARG A 95 11.70 25.53 -16.73
N ARG A 96 12.67 24.67 -16.45
CA ARG A 96 13.72 24.33 -17.41
C ARG A 96 13.18 23.27 -18.39
N PRO A 97 13.58 23.30 -19.67
CA PRO A 97 13.24 22.22 -20.58
C PRO A 97 13.75 20.90 -20.00
N ALA A 98 12.97 19.83 -20.16
CA ALA A 98 13.41 18.50 -19.76
C ALA A 98 14.67 18.13 -20.54
N TYR A 99 15.65 17.55 -19.86
CA TYR A 99 16.84 17.05 -20.52
C TYR A 99 16.45 15.99 -21.56
N PRO A 100 17.07 15.99 -22.74
CA PRO A 100 16.77 15.01 -23.77
C PRO A 100 17.15 13.61 -23.26
N ALA A 101 16.17 12.71 -23.21
CA ALA A 101 16.40 11.30 -22.95
C ALA A 101 16.66 10.56 -24.27
N SER A 102 17.53 9.54 -24.24
CA SER A 102 17.71 8.66 -25.39
C SER A 102 16.42 7.88 -25.70
N PRO A 103 16.18 7.44 -26.95
CA PRO A 103 14.97 6.70 -27.31
C PRO A 103 14.73 5.47 -26.41
N ARG A 104 15.79 4.69 -26.15
CA ARG A 104 15.74 3.55 -25.24
C ARG A 104 15.40 3.93 -23.79
N ALA A 105 15.96 5.03 -23.29
CA ALA A 105 15.65 5.50 -21.94
C ALA A 105 14.20 5.98 -21.84
N ARG A 106 13.70 6.64 -22.90
CA ARG A 106 12.31 7.12 -22.96
C ARG A 106 11.31 5.97 -22.92
N GLU A 107 11.54 4.89 -23.68
CA GLU A 107 10.68 3.69 -23.66
C GLU A 107 10.65 3.02 -22.28
N ALA A 108 11.79 2.91 -21.61
CA ALA A 108 11.85 2.33 -20.26
C ALA A 108 11.13 3.22 -19.22
N LEU A 109 11.35 4.54 -19.29
CA LEU A 109 10.69 5.50 -18.40
C LEU A 109 9.18 5.53 -18.62
N GLU A 110 8.72 5.41 -19.86
CA GLU A 110 7.29 5.42 -20.18
C GLU A 110 6.53 4.27 -19.49
N LYS A 111 7.12 3.06 -19.47
CA LYS A 111 6.53 1.92 -18.75
C LYS A 111 6.35 2.21 -17.26
N HIS A 112 7.40 2.71 -16.60
CA HIS A 112 7.34 3.02 -15.17
C HIS A 112 6.39 4.18 -14.87
N ILE A 113 6.34 5.21 -15.73
CA ILE A 113 5.40 6.32 -15.57
C ILE A 113 3.95 5.82 -15.67
N GLN A 114 3.66 4.92 -16.62
CA GLN A 114 2.33 4.33 -16.77
C GLN A 114 1.94 3.51 -15.52
N GLU A 115 2.85 2.71 -14.98
CA GLU A 115 2.62 1.95 -13.73
C GLU A 115 2.30 2.90 -12.56
N LEU A 116 3.07 3.98 -12.40
CA LEU A 116 2.84 4.96 -11.33
C LEU A 116 1.51 5.71 -11.48
N ILE A 117 1.03 5.93 -12.71
CA ILE A 117 -0.30 6.50 -12.97
C ILE A 117 -1.39 5.49 -12.60
N GLN A 118 -1.24 4.21 -12.96
CA GLN A 118 -2.19 3.16 -12.61
C GLN A 118 -2.30 2.95 -11.10
N LEU A 119 -1.18 3.06 -10.38
CA LEU A 119 -1.14 3.00 -8.92
C LEU A 119 -1.71 4.26 -8.23
N GLY A 120 -2.08 5.29 -9.00
CA GLY A 120 -2.62 6.55 -8.47
C GLY A 120 -1.57 7.46 -7.81
N LEU A 121 -0.28 7.16 -7.98
CA LEU A 121 0.84 7.93 -7.43
C LEU A 121 1.18 9.15 -8.30
N LEU A 122 0.99 9.03 -9.62
CA LEU A 122 1.15 10.13 -10.55
C LEU A 122 -0.19 10.51 -11.18
N ARG A 123 -0.42 11.81 -11.33
CA ARG A 123 -1.56 12.38 -12.03
C ARG A 123 -1.07 13.43 -13.03
N LYS A 124 -1.72 13.49 -14.19
CA LYS A 124 -1.49 14.57 -15.15
C LYS A 124 -2.09 15.86 -14.59
N VAL A 125 -1.25 16.88 -14.46
CA VAL A 125 -1.62 18.21 -13.95
C VAL A 125 -1.58 19.23 -15.08
N GLY A 126 -2.58 20.11 -15.14
CA GLY A 126 -2.64 21.20 -16.10
C GLY A 126 -1.65 22.34 -15.78
N HIS A 127 -1.30 23.16 -16.78
CA HIS A 127 -0.30 24.23 -16.60
C HIS A 127 -0.71 25.31 -15.57
N ASN A 128 -2.00 25.46 -15.28
CA ASN A 128 -2.55 26.48 -14.38
C ASN A 128 -3.38 25.87 -13.24
N GLU A 129 -3.25 24.57 -12.99
CA GLU A 129 -3.98 23.90 -11.91
C GLU A 129 -3.20 24.09 -10.60
N GLU A 130 -3.82 24.73 -9.61
CA GLU A 130 -3.33 24.68 -8.23
C GLU A 130 -3.48 23.24 -7.74
N VAL A 131 -2.34 22.58 -7.48
CA VAL A 131 -2.32 21.19 -7.02
C VAL A 131 -1.76 21.14 -5.62
N GLU A 132 -2.59 20.69 -4.69
CA GLU A 132 -2.15 20.18 -3.40
C GLU A 132 -1.29 18.94 -3.64
N LEU A 133 0.02 19.07 -3.46
CA LEU A 133 0.97 17.98 -3.63
C LEU A 133 0.91 17.06 -2.41
N LYS A 134 0.44 15.83 -2.59
CA LYS A 134 0.51 14.77 -1.56
C LYS A 134 1.69 13.85 -1.88
N PRO A 135 2.90 14.09 -1.33
CA PRO A 135 4.02 13.20 -1.57
C PRO A 135 3.76 11.83 -0.93
N PRO A 136 4.14 10.72 -1.59
CA PRO A 136 4.02 9.39 -0.99
C PRO A 136 5.05 9.24 0.15
N VAL A 137 4.59 8.78 1.30
CA VAL A 137 5.45 8.39 2.43
C VAL A 137 5.78 6.90 2.30
N ILE A 138 7.08 6.59 2.21
CA ILE A 138 7.58 5.21 2.27
C ILE A 138 7.92 4.91 3.74
N ILE A 139 7.17 4.01 4.37
CA ILE A 139 7.47 3.52 5.72
C ILE A 139 8.32 2.25 5.56
N SER A 140 9.57 2.31 6.02
CA SER A 140 10.53 1.19 6.06
C SER A 140 10.52 0.48 7.41
#